data_AF-A0A847GU73-F1
#
_entry.id   AF-A0A847GU73-F1
#
_cell.length_a   1.000
_cell.length_b   1.000
_cell.length_c   1.000
_cell.angle_alpha   90.00
_cell.angle_beta   90.00
_cell.angle_gamma   90.00
#
_symmetry.space_group_name_H-M   'P 1'
#
loop_
_entity.id
_entity.type
_entity.pdbx_description
1 polymer ?
#
loop_
_entity_poly.entity_id
_entity_poly.type
_entity_poly.pdbx_seq_one_letter_code
_entity_poly.pdbx_strand_id
1 'polypeptide(L)'
;MNVELSSEANDFVRELVVTGRFASEQEAVSEAIGLLKSRERLRAEVAEGFHQLESGEWFDGDAVFEDVHREIDAIEANSLGN
;
A
#
# COMPACT_ATOMS: atom_id res chain seq x y z
N MET A 1 9.48 18.02 16.72
CA MET A 1 10.00 16.72 17.19
C MET A 1 11.50 16.74 16.99
N ASN A 2 12.31 16.39 17.99
CA ASN A 2 13.76 16.26 17.84
C ASN A 2 14.10 14.78 17.85
N VAL A 3 14.65 14.26 16.76
CA VAL A 3 15.00 12.83 16.61
C VAL A 3 16.50 12.76 16.41
N GLU A 4 17.17 12.02 17.27
CA GLU A 4 18.59 11.75 17.11
C GLU A 4 18.78 10.58 16.16
N LEU A 5 19.34 10.88 14.98
CA LEU A 5 19.74 9.86 14.01
C LEU A 5 21.14 9.35 14.35
N SER A 6 21.42 8.09 14.01
CA SER A 6 22.80 7.57 14.06
C SER A 6 23.72 8.39 13.14
N SER A 7 25.03 8.34 13.39
CA SER A 7 26.02 9.01 12.52
C SER A 7 25.89 8.55 11.07
N GLU A 8 25.74 7.24 10.86
CA GLU A 8 25.56 6.64 9.54
C GLU A 8 24.29 7.15 8.83
N ALA A 9 23.16 7.23 9.54
CA ALA A 9 21.92 7.75 8.97
C ALA A 9 22.02 9.24 8.62
N ASN A 10 22.72 10.04 9.44
CA ASN A 10 23.00 11.44 9.13
C ASN A 10 23.86 11.59 7.87
N ASP A 11 24.92 10.79 7.74
CA ASP A 11 25.82 10.85 6.58
C ASP A 11 25.09 10.44 5.30
N PHE A 12 24.25 9.39 5.37
CA PHE A 12 23.39 8.98 4.27
C PHE A 12 22.41 10.08 3.84
N VAL A 13 21.71 10.71 4.79
CA VAL A 13 20.76 11.80 4.49
C VAL A 13 21.48 13.01 3.87
N ARG A 14 22.68 13.34 4.35
CA ARG A 14 23.50 14.41 3.74
C ARG A 14 23.92 14.07 2.32
N GLU A 15 24.37 12.84 2.07
CA GLU A 15 24.76 12.40 0.73
C GLU A 15 23.59 12.52 -0.26
N LEU A 16 22.39 12.15 0.17
CA LEU A 16 21.17 12.28 -0.63
C LEU A 16 20.86 13.74 -1.02
N VAL A 17 21.17 14.71 -0.17
CA VAL A 17 21.03 16.14 -0.46
C VAL A 17 22.16 16.64 -1.36
N VAL A 18 23.41 16.26 -1.06
CA VAL A 18 24.59 16.66 -1.83
C VAL A 18 24.53 16.17 -3.27
N THR A 19 23.99 14.97 -3.48
CA THR A 19 23.76 14.40 -4.82
C THR A 19 22.58 15.03 -5.56
N GLY A 20 21.84 15.94 -4.91
CA GLY A 20 20.66 16.61 -5.47
C GLY A 20 19.42 15.73 -5.56
N ARG A 21 19.42 14.56 -4.91
CA ARG A 21 18.27 13.64 -4.91
C ARG A 21 17.10 14.18 -4.07
N PHE A 22 17.40 14.96 -3.04
CA PHE A 22 16.41 15.71 -2.25
C PHE A 22 16.87 17.15 -2.04
N ALA A 23 15.92 18.08 -1.88
CA ALA A 23 16.22 19.49 -1.67
C ALA A 23 16.63 19.82 -0.24
N SER A 24 16.33 18.94 0.73
CA SER A 24 16.74 19.11 2.13
C SER A 24 16.78 17.79 2.91
N GLU A 25 17.50 17.79 4.04
CA GLU A 25 17.55 16.65 4.96
C GLU A 25 16.15 16.30 5.50
N GLN A 26 15.35 17.33 5.80
CA GLN A 26 13.98 17.19 6.29
C GLN A 26 13.06 16.47 5.29
N GLU A 27 13.21 16.77 3.99
CA GLU A 27 12.48 16.11 2.91
C GLU A 27 12.85 14.63 2.83
N ALA A 28 14.15 14.32 2.79
CA ALA A 28 14.64 12.93 2.75
C ALA A 28 14.15 12.10 3.95
N VAL A 29 14.17 12.68 5.15
CA VAL A 29 13.66 12.03 6.37
C VAL A 29 12.14 11.83 6.31
N SER A 30 11.39 12.81 5.79
CA SER A 30 9.93 12.70 5.66
C SER A 30 9.54 11.56 4.71
N GLU A 31 10.24 11.42 3.58
CA GLU A 31 10.05 10.32 2.64
C GLU A 31 10.42 8.96 3.25
N ALA A 32 11.53 8.89 4.00
CA ALA A 32 11.91 7.67 4.72
C ALA A 32 10.83 7.22 5.73
N ILE A 33 10.23 8.16 6.46
CA ILE A 33 9.09 7.88 7.36
C ILE A 33 7.86 7.42 6.56
N GLY A 34 7.59 8.02 5.41
CA GLY A 34 6.51 7.59 4.50
C GLY A 34 6.67 6.14 4.04
N LEU A 35 7.89 5.74 3.68
CA LEU A 35 8.22 4.36 3.32
C LEU A 35 8.05 3.41 4.51
N LEU A 36 8.53 3.80 5.69
CA LEU A 36 8.35 3.01 6.92
C LEU A 36 6.87 2.80 7.24
N LYS A 37 6.07 3.87 7.20
CA LYS A 37 4.62 3.79 7.43
C LYS A 37 3.94 2.86 6.42
N SER A 38 4.31 2.94 5.15
CA SER A 38 3.77 2.07 4.10
C SER A 38 4.10 0.61 4.35
N ARG A 39 5.33 0.32 4.79
CA ARG A 39 5.75 -1.04 5.14
C ARG A 39 5.00 -1.60 6.34
N GLU A 40 4.82 -0.82 7.40
CA GLU A 40 4.08 -1.27 8.57
C GLU A 40 2.58 -1.48 8.26
N ARG A 41 2.01 -0.64 7.39
CA ARG A 41 0.65 -0.86 6.88
C ARG A 41 0.54 -2.17 6.10
N LEU A 42 1.47 -2.44 5.18
CA LEU A 42 1.49 -3.69 4.41
C LEU A 42 1.60 -4.91 5.33
N ARG A 43 2.43 -4.84 6.38
CA ARG A 43 2.53 -5.93 7.38
C ARG A 43 1.20 -6.20 8.05
N ALA A 44 0.46 -5.16 8.41
CA ALA A 44 -0.86 -5.29 9.02
C ALA A 44 -1.88 -5.88 8.03
N GLU A 45 -1.93 -5.38 6.79
CA GLU A 45 -2.82 -5.88 5.73
C GLU A 45 -2.56 -7.36 5.41
N VAL A 46 -1.29 -7.79 5.37
CA VAL A 46 -0.93 -9.20 5.17
C VAL A 46 -1.34 -10.07 6.35
N ALA A 47 -1.10 -9.61 7.59
CA ALA A 47 -1.50 -10.35 8.79
C ALA A 47 -3.03 -10.53 8.85
N GLU A 48 -3.77 -9.49 8.50
CA GLU A 48 -5.23 -9.53 8.38
C GLU A 48 -5.66 -10.54 7.32
N GLY A 49 -5.05 -10.53 6.13
CA GLY A 49 -5.36 -11.50 5.07
C GLY A 49 -5.15 -12.95 5.52
N PHE A 50 -4.09 -13.25 6.29
CA PHE A 50 -3.91 -14.58 6.87
C PHE A 50 -5.00 -14.94 7.88
N HIS A 51 -5.41 -13.99 8.72
CA HIS A 51 -6.48 -14.22 9.69
C HIS A 51 -7.83 -14.51 9.00
N GLN A 52 -8.12 -13.80 7.91
CA GLN A 52 -9.30 -14.03 7.08
C GLN A 52 -9.28 -15.43 6.46
N LEU A 53 -8.14 -15.87 5.92
CA LEU A 53 -7.98 -17.23 5.39
C LEU A 53 -8.22 -18.30 6.47
N GLU A 54 -7.65 -18.13 7.66
CA GLU A 54 -7.80 -19.06 8.78
C GLU A 54 -9.23 -19.12 9.33
N SER A 55 -9.95 -18.02 9.31
CA SER A 55 -11.36 -17.93 9.74
C SER A 55 -12.35 -18.39 8.66
N GLY A 56 -11.88 -18.71 7.46
CA GLY A 56 -12.72 -19.11 6.33
C GLY A 56 -13.36 -17.92 5.59
N GLU A 57 -12.92 -16.70 5.85
CA GLU A 57 -13.33 -15.47 5.18
C GLU A 57 -12.59 -15.30 3.85
N TRP A 58 -12.82 -16.23 2.92
CA TRP A 58 -12.27 -16.18 1.56
C TRP A 58 -13.32 -16.58 0.53
N PHE A 59 -13.08 -16.17 -0.71
CA PHE A 59 -13.94 -16.50 -1.84
C PHE A 59 -13.16 -17.33 -2.85
N ASP A 60 -13.86 -18.25 -3.52
CA ASP A 60 -13.33 -18.90 -4.70
C ASP A 60 -13.17 -17.86 -5.82
N GLY A 61 -11.98 -17.80 -6.41
CA GLY A 61 -11.64 -16.75 -7.38
C GLY A 61 -12.51 -16.82 -8.63
N ASP A 62 -12.71 -18.01 -9.19
CA ASP A 62 -13.48 -18.18 -10.42
C ASP A 62 -14.95 -17.85 -10.17
N ALA A 63 -15.51 -18.28 -9.04
CA ALA A 63 -16.88 -17.95 -8.65
C ALA A 63 -17.11 -16.43 -8.53
N VAL A 64 -16.16 -15.67 -7.98
CA VAL A 64 -16.28 -14.20 -7.88
C VAL A 64 -16.34 -13.54 -9.26
N PHE A 65 -15.49 -13.96 -10.20
CA PHE A 65 -15.51 -13.41 -11.55
C PHE A 65 -16.79 -13.79 -12.30
N GLU A 66 -17.28 -15.01 -12.15
CA GLU A 66 -18.57 -15.44 -12.71
C GLU A 66 -19.73 -14.59 -12.18
N ASP A 67 -19.75 -14.31 -10.87
CA ASP A 67 -20.77 -13.48 -10.24
C ASP A 67 -20.71 -12.02 -10.75
N VAL A 68 -19.52 -11.45 -10.86
CA VAL A 68 -19.32 -10.09 -11.42
C VAL A 68 -19.78 -10.01 -12.87
N HIS A 69 -19.43 -10.98 -13.71
CA HIS A 69 -19.89 -10.99 -15.10
C HIS A 69 -21.42 -11.10 -15.21
N ARG A 70 -22.02 -11.95 -14.37
CA ARG A 70 -23.48 -12.10 -14.32
C ARG A 70 -24.17 -10.79 -13.93
N GLU A 71 -23.60 -10.03 -13.02
CA GLU A 71 -24.11 -8.72 -12.62
C GLU A 71 -23.99 -7.70 -13.76
N ILE A 72 -22.86 -7.67 -14.47
CA ILE A 72 -22.66 -6.82 -15.65
C ILE A 72 -23.71 -7.14 -16.73
N ASP A 73 -23.89 -8.42 -17.08
CA ASP A 73 -24.87 -8.85 -18.09
C ASP A 73 -26.30 -8.43 -17.72
N ALA A 74 -26.65 -8.53 -16.42
CA ALA A 74 -27.96 -8.12 -15.93
C ALA A 74 -28.18 -6.60 -16.07
N ILE A 75 -27.16 -5.78 -15.80
CA ILE A 75 -27.23 -4.33 -15.96
C ILE A 75 -27.37 -3.96 -17.45
N GLU A 76 -26.62 -4.60 -18.34
CA GLU A 76 -26.68 -4.36 -19.78
C GLU A 76 -28.04 -4.75 -20.36
N ALA A 77 -28.56 -5.92 -19.99
CA ALA A 77 -29.88 -6.39 -20.43
C ALA A 77 -31.01 -5.43 -20.00
N ASN A 78 -30.91 -4.85 -18.80
CA ASN A 78 -31.88 -3.90 -18.29
C ASN A 78 -31.74 -2.50 -18.93
N SER A 79 -30.55 -2.16 -19.43
CA SER A 79 -30.26 -0.88 -20.10
C SER A 79 -30.70 -0.85 -21.57
N LEU A 80 -30.79 -2.02 -22.22
CA LEU A 80 -31.24 -2.16 -23.62
C LEU A 80 -32.77 -2.37 -23.77
N GLY A 81 -33.49 -2.46 -22.64
CA GLY A 81 -34.94 -2.73 -22.60
C GLY A 81 -35.86 -1.50 -22.50
N ASN A 82 -35.34 -0.28 -22.63
CA ASN A 82 -36.10 0.99 -22.64
C ASN A 82 -36.03 1.69 -24.00
#